data_AF-A0A7H4MG78-F1
#
_entry.id   AF-A0A7H4MG78-F1
#
_cell.length_a   1.000
_cell.length_b   1.000
_cell.length_c   1.000
_cell.angle_alpha   90.00
_cell.angle_beta   90.00
_cell.angle_gamma   90.00
#
_symmetry.space_group_name_H-M   'P 1'
#
loop_
_entity.id
_entity.type
_entity.pdbx_description
1 polymer ?
#
loop_
_entity_poly.entity_id
_entity_poly.type
_entity_poly.pdbx_seq_one_letter_code
_entity_poly.pdbx_strand_id
1 'polypeptide(L)'
;MGWRLHAVLLKAARRGIQVEVLLDGYGSPDLSDEFVGELTAAGVIFRYYDPRPKLMGMRTNLFRRMHRKIVVIDDTTAFVGGINYSAEHMSDYGPEAKQDYAVQVEGPVVLDILQFELENLPNSETAAAGGAAVATSQRSTRLPARRRRCSSGATTRITATISNATT
;
A
#
# COMPACT_ATOMS: atom_id res chain seq x y z
N MET A 1 -8.52 16.13 2.02
CA MET A 1 -7.12 15.75 2.37
C MET A 1 -6.47 14.95 1.25
N GLY A 2 -7.24 14.13 0.53
CA GLY A 2 -6.74 13.34 -0.60
C GLY A 2 -5.99 14.19 -1.61
N TRP A 3 -6.51 15.34 -2.05
CA TRP A 3 -5.79 16.21 -3.00
C TRP A 3 -4.42 16.73 -2.53
N ARG A 4 -4.21 16.88 -1.21
CA ARG A 4 -2.88 17.24 -0.68
C ARG A 4 -1.92 16.05 -0.78
N LEU A 5 -2.40 14.85 -0.44
CA LEU A 5 -1.64 13.61 -0.63
C LEU A 5 -1.31 13.41 -2.11
N HIS A 6 -2.30 13.56 -3.00
CA HIS A 6 -2.14 13.52 -4.45
C HIS A 6 -1.01 14.43 -4.92
N ALA A 7 -1.05 15.72 -4.56
CA ALA A 7 -0.02 16.66 -4.97
C ALA A 7 1.39 16.25 -4.52
N VAL A 8 1.52 15.68 -3.31
CA VAL A 8 2.80 15.20 -2.77
C VAL A 8 3.29 13.98 -3.54
N LEU A 9 2.42 12.99 -3.80
CA LEU A 9 2.75 11.78 -4.56
C LEU A 9 3.11 12.12 -6.01
N LEU A 10 2.33 13.00 -6.66
CA LEU A 10 2.59 13.50 -8.00
C LEU A 10 3.95 14.19 -8.09
N LYS A 11 4.26 15.06 -7.12
CA LYS A 11 5.56 15.74 -7.04
C LYS A 11 6.69 14.74 -6.82
N ALA A 12 6.48 13.68 -6.04
CA ALA A 12 7.48 12.63 -5.83
C ALA A 12 7.76 11.85 -7.11
N ALA A 13 6.70 11.36 -7.76
CA ALA A 13 6.80 10.61 -9.01
C ALA A 13 7.49 11.41 -10.12
N ARG A 14 7.15 12.71 -10.27
CA ARG A 14 7.81 13.63 -11.22
C ARG A 14 9.30 13.85 -10.94
N ARG A 15 9.79 13.60 -9.72
CA ARG A 15 11.22 13.63 -9.39
C ARG A 15 11.93 12.29 -9.71
N GLY A 16 11.23 11.31 -10.24
CA GLY A 16 11.75 9.97 -10.52
C GLY A 16 11.71 9.03 -9.31
N ILE A 17 10.98 9.37 -8.24
CA ILE A 17 10.79 8.50 -7.09
C ILE A 17 9.83 7.39 -7.48
N GLN A 18 10.17 6.14 -7.17
CA GLN A 18 9.27 5.01 -7.35
C GLN A 18 8.21 5.04 -6.25
N VAL A 19 6.94 5.17 -6.62
CA VAL A 19 5.83 5.23 -5.67
C VAL A 19 4.88 4.08 -5.95
N GLU A 20 4.61 3.26 -4.94
CA GLU A 20 3.67 2.15 -4.99
C GLU A 20 2.65 2.29 -3.84
N VAL A 21 1.37 2.28 -4.17
CA VAL A 21 0.26 2.46 -3.23
C VAL A 21 -0.68 1.27 -3.32
N LEU A 22 -0.81 0.52 -2.22
CA LEU A 22 -1.80 -0.51 -2.03
C LEU A 22 -3.02 0.05 -1.31
N LEU A 23 -4.18 -0.01 -1.95
CA LEU A 23 -5.46 0.45 -1.41
C LEU A 23 -6.36 -0.73 -1.04
N ASP A 24 -7.12 -0.59 0.05
CA ASP A 24 -8.22 -1.53 0.34
C ASP A 24 -9.35 -1.33 -0.69
N GLY A 25 -9.62 -2.35 -1.51
CA GLY A 25 -10.69 -2.34 -2.52
C GLY A 25 -12.11 -2.28 -1.95
N TYR A 26 -12.23 -2.29 -0.62
CA TYR A 26 -13.47 -2.04 0.11
C TYR A 26 -13.56 -0.60 0.66
N GLY A 27 -12.43 0.06 0.94
CA GLY A 27 -12.36 1.34 1.64
C GLY A 27 -12.11 2.56 0.77
N SER A 28 -11.75 2.40 -0.49
CA SER A 28 -11.42 3.55 -1.38
C SER A 28 -12.38 3.72 -2.57
N PRO A 29 -13.72 3.51 -2.44
CA PRO A 29 -14.64 3.66 -3.56
C PRO A 29 -14.77 5.11 -4.07
N ASP A 30 -14.26 6.09 -3.31
CA ASP A 30 -14.44 7.52 -3.57
C ASP A 30 -13.24 8.20 -4.25
N LEU A 31 -12.21 7.46 -4.68
CA LEU A 31 -11.14 8.04 -5.49
C LEU A 31 -11.64 8.21 -6.93
N SER A 32 -11.66 9.45 -7.42
CA SER A 32 -12.07 9.73 -8.79
C SER A 32 -11.09 9.15 -9.80
N ASP A 33 -11.59 8.80 -10.99
CA ASP A 33 -10.74 8.38 -12.11
C ASP A 33 -9.69 9.43 -12.46
N GLU A 34 -10.01 10.71 -12.27
CA GLU A 34 -9.07 11.83 -12.42
C GLU A 34 -7.91 11.73 -11.43
N PHE A 35 -8.21 11.50 -10.14
CA PHE A 35 -7.21 11.37 -9.09
C PHE A 35 -6.23 10.23 -9.34
N VAL A 36 -6.75 9.06 -9.70
CA VAL A 36 -5.92 7.88 -9.98
C VAL A 36 -5.21 8.03 -11.33
N GLY A 37 -5.89 8.58 -12.33
CA GLY A 37 -5.39 8.80 -13.69
C GLY A 37 -4.17 9.71 -13.72
N GLU A 38 -4.20 10.84 -13.02
CA GLU A 38 -3.05 11.76 -12.99
C GLU A 38 -1.81 11.14 -12.33
N LEU A 39 -2.00 10.43 -11.21
CA LEU A 39 -0.90 9.79 -10.49
C LEU A 39 -0.31 8.61 -11.28
N THR A 40 -1.15 7.79 -11.88
CA THR A 40 -0.70 6.67 -12.73
C THR A 40 0.03 7.17 -13.97
N ALA A 41 -0.45 8.24 -14.61
CA ALA A 41 0.25 8.89 -15.73
C ALA A 41 1.63 9.43 -15.34
N ALA A 42 1.82 9.82 -14.07
CA ALA A 42 3.11 10.23 -13.52
C ALA A 42 4.02 9.07 -13.08
N GLY A 43 3.55 7.81 -13.19
CA GLY A 43 4.32 6.61 -12.85
C GLY A 43 4.07 6.05 -11.45
N VAL A 44 3.05 6.53 -10.73
CA VAL A 44 2.61 5.93 -9.46
C VAL A 44 1.90 4.60 -9.73
N ILE A 45 2.32 3.54 -9.05
CA ILE A 45 1.72 2.21 -9.17
C ILE A 45 0.61 2.09 -8.13
N PHE A 46 -0.63 1.87 -8.56
CA PHE A 46 -1.73 1.52 -7.66
C PHE A 46 -2.00 0.01 -7.69
N ARG A 47 -2.16 -0.56 -6.51
CA ARG A 47 -2.68 -1.93 -6.32
C ARG A 47 -3.92 -1.87 -5.46
N TYR A 48 -4.85 -2.78 -5.73
CA TYR A 48 -6.05 -2.93 -4.91
C TYR A 48 -6.02 -4.29 -4.23
N TYR A 49 -6.15 -4.27 -2.91
CA TYR A 49 -6.39 -5.46 -2.12
C TYR A 49 -7.86 -5.86 -2.27
N ASP A 50 -8.13 -6.95 -2.99
CA ASP A 50 -9.44 -7.60 -3.03
C ASP A 50 -9.36 -8.99 -2.39
N PRO A 51 -9.92 -9.20 -1.19
CA PRO A 51 -9.82 -10.47 -0.49
C PRO A 51 -10.54 -11.61 -1.22
N ARG A 52 -11.59 -11.38 -2.06
CA ARG A 52 -12.20 -12.34 -3.01
C ARG A 52 -13.16 -11.66 -4.02
N PRO A 53 -13.22 -12.14 -5.28
CA PRO A 53 -14.21 -11.68 -6.25
C PRO A 53 -15.66 -11.93 -5.79
N LYS A 54 -16.58 -11.07 -6.24
CA LYS A 54 -18.02 -11.19 -5.94
C LYS A 54 -18.55 -12.57 -6.33
N LEU A 55 -19.19 -13.27 -5.40
CA LEU A 55 -19.88 -14.53 -5.68
C LEU A 55 -21.36 -14.21 -5.95
N MET A 56 -21.85 -14.49 -7.17
CA MET A 56 -23.22 -14.15 -7.59
C MET A 56 -23.58 -12.67 -7.36
N GLY A 57 -22.62 -11.76 -7.57
CA GLY A 57 -22.80 -10.32 -7.34
C GLY A 57 -22.70 -9.89 -5.86
N MET A 58 -22.60 -10.84 -4.92
CA MET A 58 -22.57 -10.57 -3.49
C MET A 58 -21.15 -10.73 -2.91
N ARG A 59 -20.72 -9.74 -2.12
CA ARG A 59 -19.44 -9.80 -1.38
C ARG A 59 -19.65 -10.59 -0.09
N THR A 60 -19.20 -11.84 -0.06
CA THR A 60 -19.38 -12.74 1.10
C THR A 60 -18.36 -12.52 2.24
N ASN A 61 -17.36 -11.65 2.03
CA ASN A 61 -16.24 -11.44 2.96
C ASN A 61 -16.15 -10.01 3.52
N LEU A 62 -17.30 -9.39 3.79
CA LEU A 62 -17.40 -7.98 4.23
C LEU A 62 -16.48 -7.60 5.41
N PHE A 63 -16.16 -8.56 6.27
CA PHE A 63 -15.35 -8.35 7.48
C PHE A 63 -13.85 -8.61 7.29
N ARG A 64 -13.39 -9.12 6.14
CA ARG A 64 -11.96 -9.37 5.86
C ARG A 64 -11.34 -8.19 5.10
N ARG A 65 -11.29 -7.03 5.74
CA ARG A 65 -10.68 -5.82 5.16
C ARG A 65 -9.20 -5.74 5.48
N MET A 66 -8.43 -5.13 4.59
CA MET A 66 -7.09 -4.68 4.95
C MET A 66 -7.26 -3.43 5.82
N HIS A 67 -6.79 -3.46 7.07
CA HIS A 67 -6.91 -2.36 8.05
C HIS A 67 -5.54 -1.76 8.43
N ARG A 68 -4.59 -1.87 7.52
CA ARG A 68 -3.21 -1.43 7.70
C ARG A 68 -3.07 0.02 7.22
N LYS A 69 -2.28 0.82 7.92
CA LYS A 69 -1.78 2.12 7.44
C LYS A 69 -0.29 2.12 7.67
N ILE A 70 0.43 1.76 6.63
CA ILE A 70 1.88 1.58 6.67
C ILE A 70 2.47 2.37 5.51
N VAL A 71 3.51 3.14 5.77
CA VAL A 71 4.31 3.80 4.73
C VAL A 71 5.76 3.48 4.98
N VAL A 72 6.48 3.00 3.98
CA VAL A 72 7.92 2.74 4.03
C VAL A 72 8.61 3.62 2.99
N ILE A 73 9.68 4.29 3.39
CA ILE A 73 10.47 5.20 2.57
C ILE A 73 11.93 4.76 2.59
N ASP A 74 12.50 4.55 1.41
CA ASP A 74 13.92 4.25 1.16
C ASP A 74 14.50 3.10 1.98
N ASP A 75 13.64 2.19 2.45
CA ASP A 75 13.98 1.08 3.32
C ASP A 75 14.59 1.50 4.69
N THR A 76 14.54 2.79 5.03
CA THR A 76 15.16 3.38 6.24
C THR A 76 14.18 3.97 7.24
N THR A 77 13.01 4.40 6.77
CA THR A 77 11.98 5.02 7.60
C THR A 77 10.63 4.39 7.33
N ALA A 78 9.88 4.06 8.38
CA ALA A 78 8.51 3.61 8.27
C ALA A 78 7.57 4.42 9.16
N PHE A 79 6.32 4.56 8.73
CA PHE A 79 5.22 5.05 9.54
C PHE A 79 4.19 3.93 9.70
N VAL A 80 3.74 3.70 10.93
CA VAL A 80 2.72 2.68 11.24
C VAL A 80 1.72 3.28 12.22
N GLY A 81 0.42 3.12 11.98
CA GLY A 81 -0.59 3.69 12.86
C GLY A 81 -2.03 3.38 12.49
N GLY A 82 -2.96 4.09 13.15
CA GLY A 82 -4.39 4.01 12.91
C GLY A 82 -4.95 5.12 12.00
N ILE A 83 -4.20 6.22 11.80
CA ILE A 83 -4.65 7.39 11.02
C ILE A 83 -4.98 7.00 9.57
N ASN A 84 -6.24 7.21 9.17
CA ASN A 84 -6.67 7.08 7.78
C ASN A 84 -6.40 8.37 6.99
N TYR A 85 -6.32 8.26 5.67
CA TYR A 85 -6.25 9.42 4.79
C TYR A 85 -7.67 9.93 4.46
N SER A 86 -8.33 10.50 5.47
CA SER A 86 -9.70 11.01 5.41
C SER A 86 -9.81 12.37 6.12
N ALA A 87 -10.82 13.16 5.74
CA ALA A 87 -11.04 14.49 6.34
C ALA A 87 -11.35 14.41 7.85
N GLU A 88 -11.93 13.30 8.32
CA GLU A 88 -12.32 13.08 9.72
C GLU A 88 -11.15 13.14 10.71
N HIS A 89 -9.91 12.96 10.26
CA HIS A 89 -8.72 13.04 11.12
C HIS A 89 -8.11 14.44 11.18
N MET A 90 -8.73 15.43 10.52
CA MET A 90 -8.27 16.80 10.58
C MET A 90 -8.83 17.56 11.79
N SER A 91 -8.02 18.44 12.36
CA SER A 91 -8.43 19.30 13.46
C SER A 91 -9.53 20.31 13.08
N ASP A 92 -9.68 20.65 11.80
CA ASP A 92 -10.72 21.53 11.29
C ASP A 92 -12.03 20.79 10.90
N TYR A 93 -12.08 19.46 11.07
CA TYR A 93 -13.30 18.67 10.86
C TYR A 93 -14.39 18.95 11.92
N GLY A 94 -14.03 19.60 13.02
CA GLY A 94 -14.94 19.98 14.09
C GLY A 94 -15.01 18.95 15.23
N PRO A 95 -16.04 18.99 16.08
CA PRO A 95 -16.12 18.19 17.29
C PRO A 95 -16.10 16.67 17.08
N GLU A 96 -16.43 16.21 15.87
CA GLU A 96 -16.45 14.79 15.49
C GLU A 96 -15.09 14.30 14.94
N ALA A 97 -14.06 15.16 14.97
CA ALA A 97 -12.73 14.79 14.51
C ALA A 97 -12.20 13.57 15.28
N LYS A 98 -11.75 12.56 14.54
CA LYS A 98 -11.21 11.32 15.09
C LYS A 98 -9.75 11.51 15.46
N GLN A 99 -9.47 11.38 16.75
CA GLN A 99 -8.11 11.33 17.25
C GLN A 99 -7.52 9.93 17.05
N ASP A 100 -6.41 9.87 16.32
CA ASP A 100 -5.67 8.65 16.07
C ASP A 100 -4.16 8.98 15.99
N TYR A 101 -3.31 7.96 16.06
CA TYR A 101 -1.87 8.12 16.15
C TYR A 101 -1.14 7.27 15.12
N ALA A 102 0.04 7.74 14.72
CA ALA A 102 1.03 6.98 13.98
C ALA A 102 2.40 7.20 14.62
N VAL A 103 3.26 6.19 14.54
CA VAL A 103 4.65 6.26 14.98
C VAL A 103 5.57 6.27 13.78
N GLN A 104 6.60 7.11 13.84
CA GLN A 104 7.75 7.04 12.95
C GLN A 104 8.73 6.00 13.53
N VAL A 105 9.21 5.12 12.67
CA VAL A 105 10.09 4.01 12.99
C VAL A 105 11.35 4.13 12.15
N GLU A 106 12.49 4.00 12.80
CA GLU A 106 13.81 4.03 12.18
C GLU A 106 14.67 2.86 12.70
N GLY A 107 15.69 2.49 11.93
CA GLY A 107 16.61 1.41 12.27
C GLY A 107 16.20 0.06 11.66
N PRO A 108 16.86 -1.04 12.08
CA PRO A 108 16.79 -2.33 11.38
C PRO A 108 15.38 -2.90 11.21
N VAL A 109 14.47 -2.60 12.14
CA VAL A 109 13.07 -3.06 12.12
C VAL A 109 12.28 -2.56 10.91
N VAL A 110 12.71 -1.47 10.26
CA VAL A 110 12.07 -0.97 9.03
C VAL A 110 12.12 -2.02 7.92
N LEU A 111 13.19 -2.83 7.87
CA LEU A 111 13.30 -3.91 6.88
C LEU A 111 12.29 -5.04 7.14
N ASP A 112 11.94 -5.30 8.40
CA ASP A 112 10.90 -6.28 8.74
C ASP A 112 9.52 -5.79 8.29
N ILE A 113 9.25 -4.49 8.49
CA ILE A 113 8.02 -3.83 8.03
C ILE A 113 7.94 -3.86 6.50
N LEU A 114 9.03 -3.52 5.81
CA LEU A 114 9.11 -3.58 4.35
C LEU A 114 8.87 -5.00 3.83
N GLN A 115 9.53 -5.99 4.43
CA GLN A 115 9.39 -7.40 4.02
C GLN A 115 7.93 -7.84 4.15
N PHE A 116 7.27 -7.49 5.25
CA PHE A 116 5.85 -7.74 5.45
C PHE A 116 4.99 -7.10 4.36
N GLU A 117 5.24 -5.84 4.01
CA GLU A 117 4.51 -5.15 2.94
C GLU A 117 4.67 -5.88 1.60
N LEU A 118 5.90 -6.19 1.20
CA LEU A 118 6.19 -6.87 -0.07
C LEU A 118 5.56 -8.26 -0.18
N GLU A 119 5.53 -9.02 0.92
CA GLU A 119 4.88 -10.34 0.99
C GLU A 119 3.35 -10.27 0.86
N ASN A 120 2.77 -9.11 1.17
CA ASN A 120 1.32 -8.89 1.16
C ASN A 120 0.83 -8.08 -0.04
N LEU A 121 1.72 -7.64 -0.94
CA LEU A 121 1.32 -7.02 -2.20
C LEU A 121 0.61 -8.04 -3.11
N PRO A 122 -0.52 -7.67 -3.73
CA PRO A 122 -1.16 -8.51 -4.74
C PRO A 122 -0.26 -8.72 -5.96
N ASN A 123 -0.14 -9.98 -6.40
CA ASN A 123 0.60 -10.42 -7.60
C ASN A 123 2.13 -10.25 -7.57
N SER A 124 2.78 -10.47 -6.42
CA SER A 124 4.25 -10.47 -6.32
C SER A 124 4.97 -11.57 -7.13
N GLU A 125 4.25 -12.56 -7.71
CA GLU A 125 4.86 -13.72 -8.41
C GLU A 125 4.39 -14.01 -9.86
N THR A 126 3.50 -13.24 -10.50
CA THR A 126 2.95 -13.62 -11.83
C THR A 126 3.37 -12.73 -13.01
N ALA A 127 4.49 -12.00 -12.90
CA ALA A 127 5.10 -11.34 -14.06
C ALA A 127 6.18 -12.21 -14.75
N ALA A 128 6.51 -13.38 -14.20
CA ALA A 128 7.63 -14.20 -14.66
C ALA A 128 7.31 -15.71 -14.74
N ALA A 129 6.14 -16.10 -15.23
CA ALA A 129 5.92 -17.45 -15.78
C ALA A 129 4.55 -17.53 -16.43
N GLY A 130 4.50 -17.63 -17.76
CA GLY A 130 3.34 -18.17 -18.43
C GLY A 130 3.26 -19.70 -18.22
N GLY A 131 2.03 -20.22 -18.12
CA GLY A 131 1.74 -21.64 -18.29
C GLY A 131 1.46 -22.42 -17.00
N ALA A 132 0.18 -22.78 -16.84
CA ALA A 132 -0.42 -23.93 -16.14
C ALA A 132 0.44 -24.75 -15.14
N ALA A 133 -0.05 -24.89 -13.90
CA ALA A 133 -0.62 -26.14 -13.38
C ALA A 133 -0.87 -26.07 -11.85
N VAL A 134 -1.91 -26.79 -11.44
CA VAL A 134 -2.35 -27.04 -10.06
C VAL A 134 -1.28 -27.80 -9.27
N ALA A 135 -0.94 -27.38 -8.05
CA ALA A 135 -0.38 -28.28 -7.02
C ALA A 135 -0.55 -27.74 -5.58
N THR A 136 -1.42 -28.46 -4.87
CA THR A 136 -1.45 -28.85 -3.46
C THR A 136 -0.45 -28.26 -2.45
N SER A 137 -1.04 -27.78 -1.34
CA SER A 137 -0.45 -27.49 -0.03
C SER A 137 0.60 -28.50 0.44
N GLN A 138 1.81 -28.03 0.73
CA GLN A 138 2.64 -28.55 1.83
C GLN A 138 3.38 -27.38 2.52
N ARG A 139 3.18 -27.27 3.83
CA ARG A 139 3.92 -26.37 4.73
C ARG A 139 5.41 -26.76 4.69
N SER A 140 6.28 -25.82 4.30
CA SER A 140 7.72 -25.94 4.48
C SER A 140 8.22 -24.71 5.24
N THR A 141 8.64 -24.92 6.48
CA THR A 141 9.43 -23.98 7.25
C THR A 141 10.79 -23.84 6.57
N ARG A 142 10.98 -22.75 5.81
CA ARG A 142 12.31 -22.30 5.39
C ARG A 142 12.42 -20.81 5.71
N LEU A 143 13.44 -20.46 6.48
CA LEU A 143 13.91 -19.09 6.60
C LEU A 143 14.17 -18.54 5.19
N PRO A 144 13.71 -17.33 4.84
CA PRO A 144 13.98 -16.79 3.52
C PRO A 144 15.49 -16.57 3.37
N ALA A 145 16.03 -17.11 2.28
CA ALA A 145 17.41 -16.93 1.88
C ALA A 145 17.70 -15.44 1.71
N ARG A 146 18.84 -14.99 2.27
CA ARG A 146 19.42 -13.64 2.07
C ARG A 146 19.32 -13.23 0.60
N ARG A 147 18.36 -12.36 0.27
CA ARG A 147 18.24 -11.82 -1.08
C ARG A 147 19.29 -10.73 -1.29
N ARG A 148 19.85 -10.74 -2.51
CA ARG A 148 20.94 -9.89 -2.95
C ARG A 148 20.52 -8.42 -2.83
N ARG A 149 21.33 -7.65 -2.11
CA ARG A 149 21.30 -6.19 -2.08
C ARG A 149 21.46 -5.71 -3.53
N CYS A 150 20.49 -4.96 -4.06
CA CYS A 150 20.69 -4.28 -5.34
C CYS A 150 21.84 -3.30 -5.17
N SER A 151 22.91 -3.52 -5.92
CA SER A 151 24.05 -2.62 -6.00
C SER A 151 23.77 -1.53 -7.04
N SER A 152 24.14 -0.30 -6.66
CA SER A 152 24.40 0.89 -7.50
C SER A 152 23.21 1.51 -8.26
N GLY A 153 22.67 2.57 -7.66
CA GLY A 153 21.67 3.48 -8.22
C GLY A 153 20.55 3.72 -7.22
N ALA A 154 20.78 4.57 -6.21
CA ALA A 154 19.84 4.84 -5.12
C ALA A 154 18.54 5.43 -5.68
N THR A 155 17.61 4.56 -6.06
CA THR A 155 16.29 4.94 -6.53
C THR A 155 15.44 5.04 -5.27
N THR A 156 15.14 6.27 -4.86
CA THR A 156 14.22 6.52 -3.74
C THR A 156 12.89 5.81 -4.03
N ARG A 157 12.38 5.08 -3.04
CA ARG A 157 11.16 4.28 -3.12
C ARG A 157 10.21 4.61 -1.97
N ILE A 158 8.94 4.76 -2.30
CA ILE A 158 7.84 4.86 -1.33
C ILE A 158 6.89 3.70 -1.57
N THR A 159 6.69 2.86 -0.55
CA THR A 159 5.65 1.82 -0.53
C THR A 159 4.64 2.18 0.54
N ALA A 160 3.37 2.35 0.17
CA ALA A 160 2.31 2.73 1.08
C ALA A 160 1.13 1.75 1.00
N THR A 161 0.67 1.25 2.14
CA THR A 161 -0.56 0.47 2.27
C THR A 161 -1.58 1.26 3.06
N ILE A 162 -2.73 1.50 2.44
CA ILE A 162 -3.78 2.38 2.94
C ILE A 162 -5.12 1.65 2.92
N SER A 163 -5.71 1.51 4.10
CA SER A 163 -6.99 0.83 4.31
C SER A 163 -8.24 1.67 4.08
N ASN A 164 -8.08 2.99 4.03
CA ASN A 164 -9.17 3.93 3.77
C ASN A 164 -8.58 5.25 3.24
N ALA A 165 -8.99 5.65 2.04
CA ALA A 165 -8.58 6.89 1.39
C ALA A 165 -9.79 7.56 0.75
N THR A 166 -9.98 8.84 1.07
CA THR A 166 -11.01 9.72 0.47
C THR A 166 -10.35 10.93 -0.18
N THR A 167 -10.98 11.42 -1.25
CA THR A 167 -10.51 12.55 -2.07
C THR A 167 -10.40 13.87 -1.27
#